data_AF-A0A074LN21-F1
#
_entry.id   AF-A0A074LN21-F1
#
_cell.length_a   1.000
_cell.length_b   1.000
_cell.length_c   1.000
_cell.angle_alpha   90.00
_cell.angle_beta   90.00
_cell.angle_gamma   90.00
#
_symmetry.space_group_name_H-M   'P 1'
#
loop_
_entity.id
_entity.type
_entity.pdbx_description
1 polymer ?
#
loop_
_entity_poly.entity_id
_entity_poly.type
_entity_poly.pdbx_seq_one_letter_code
_entity_poly.pdbx_strand_id
1 'polypeptide(L)'
;MPTPILGQPVATMFQLRNYLHQINPDAPDYSSWYITIGRKYGVRGDIAFCQSILETNTWRYGNLVLPEQNNFAGIGATGGTNRGSYFSTPQAGIEAQIQHLYAYATSLPLPANTVQLDPRFTLVTRGVAPNWEDLSGRWATDPTYGAKVIALYQDLMKTQSALNPPTGGSTGGTTTGQPSTGTGTTPTPPVVSVPVSQQFADIDSNAWYTPYVQRIVDLGIMRGEDDNRFHPNDTATRAELAAALYRLYQSLNKPNA
;
A
#
# COMPACT_ATOMS: atom_id res chain seq x y z
N MET A 1 14.01 18.29 -10.28
CA MET A 1 13.59 17.88 -11.63
C MET A 1 12.10 17.55 -11.58
N PRO A 2 11.36 17.65 -12.70
CA PRO A 2 9.99 17.14 -12.75
C PRO A 2 9.94 15.65 -12.40
N THR A 3 8.83 15.21 -11.81
CA THR A 3 8.61 13.84 -11.36
C THR A 3 7.67 13.14 -12.34
N PRO A 4 8.14 12.19 -13.17
CA PRO A 4 7.29 11.54 -14.17
C PRO A 4 6.12 10.76 -13.56
N ILE A 5 4.95 10.83 -14.20
CA ILE A 5 3.81 9.96 -13.89
C ILE A 5 4.09 8.52 -14.33
N LEU A 6 4.75 8.35 -15.48
CA LEU A 6 5.18 7.03 -15.96
C LEU A 6 6.47 6.59 -15.27
N GLY A 7 6.52 5.32 -14.88
CA GLY A 7 7.66 4.70 -14.22
C GLY A 7 7.25 3.52 -13.35
N GLN A 8 8.24 2.73 -12.91
CA GLN A 8 8.01 1.67 -11.93
C GLN A 8 7.86 2.27 -10.52
N PRO A 9 6.92 1.78 -9.69
CA PRO A 9 6.85 2.17 -8.28
C PRO A 9 8.18 1.94 -7.55
N VAL A 10 8.59 2.91 -6.75
CA VAL A 10 9.79 2.89 -5.91
C VAL A 10 9.43 2.50 -4.48
N ALA A 11 8.31 3.01 -3.95
CA ALA A 11 7.78 2.52 -2.68
C ALA A 11 7.13 1.13 -2.86
N THR A 12 7.36 0.25 -1.89
CA THR A 12 6.69 -1.06 -1.77
C THR A 12 5.29 -0.93 -1.18
N MET A 13 4.44 -1.95 -1.33
CA MET A 13 3.09 -1.94 -0.74
C MET A 13 3.12 -1.76 0.79
N PHE A 14 4.11 -2.32 1.47
CA PHE A 14 4.29 -2.19 2.92
C PHE A 14 4.63 -0.75 3.32
N GLN A 15 5.48 -0.08 2.54
CA GLN A 15 5.80 1.34 2.74
C GLN A 15 4.55 2.23 2.58
N LEU A 16 3.69 1.93 1.60
CA LEU A 16 2.39 2.60 1.42
C LEU A 16 1.43 2.34 2.60
N ARG A 17 1.21 1.06 2.94
CA ARG A 17 0.32 0.63 4.02
C ARG A 17 0.71 1.24 5.36
N ASN A 18 1.98 1.10 5.75
CA ASN A 18 2.46 1.54 7.06
C ASN A 18 2.33 3.06 7.22
N TYR A 19 2.62 3.83 6.17
CA TYR A 19 2.43 5.28 6.18
C TYR A 19 0.95 5.68 6.35
N LEU A 20 0.04 5.04 5.61
CA LEU A 20 -1.40 5.27 5.78
C LEU A 20 -1.87 4.92 7.20
N HIS A 21 -1.50 3.75 7.72
CA HIS A 21 -1.96 3.26 9.03
C HIS A 21 -1.34 4.00 10.23
N GLN A 22 -0.23 4.73 10.05
CA GLN A 22 0.25 5.70 11.06
C GLN A 22 -0.67 6.91 11.22
N ILE A 23 -1.38 7.32 10.15
CA ILE A 23 -2.23 8.52 10.12
C ILE A 23 -3.71 8.17 10.30
N ASN A 24 -4.13 7.04 9.74
CA ASN A 24 -5.45 6.46 9.93
C ASN A 24 -5.37 4.94 10.10
N PRO A 25 -5.27 4.44 11.35
CA PRO A 25 -5.22 3.00 11.64
C PRO A 25 -6.42 2.20 11.10
N ASP A 26 -7.58 2.85 10.97
CA ASP A 26 -8.84 2.23 10.52
C ASP A 26 -9.02 2.26 9.00
N ALA A 27 -8.07 2.84 8.25
CA ALA A 27 -8.19 2.94 6.80
C ALA A 27 -8.13 1.56 6.11
N PRO A 28 -8.95 1.30 5.08
CA PRO A 28 -8.83 0.07 4.30
C PRO A 28 -7.50 0.03 3.54
N ASP A 29 -6.84 -1.13 3.55
CA ASP A 29 -5.57 -1.31 2.84
C ASP A 29 -5.78 -1.69 1.37
N TYR A 30 -5.49 -0.73 0.48
CA TYR A 30 -5.50 -0.92 -0.97
C TYR A 30 -4.09 -0.85 -1.60
N SER A 31 -3.03 -0.76 -0.79
CA SER A 31 -1.64 -0.55 -1.24
C SER A 31 -1.18 -1.51 -2.34
N SER A 32 -1.54 -2.79 -2.22
CA SER A 32 -1.19 -3.84 -3.18
C SER A 32 -1.80 -3.62 -4.57
N TRP A 33 -3.03 -3.10 -4.65
CA TRP A 33 -3.69 -2.76 -5.91
C TRP A 33 -3.02 -1.57 -6.59
N TYR A 34 -2.66 -0.52 -5.86
CA TYR A 34 -1.91 0.60 -6.44
C TYR A 34 -0.58 0.16 -7.06
N ILE A 35 0.17 -0.72 -6.38
CA ILE A 35 1.42 -1.27 -6.93
C ILE A 35 1.18 -2.16 -8.16
N THR A 36 0.24 -3.10 -8.10
CA THR A 36 0.01 -4.06 -9.19
C THR A 36 -0.64 -3.43 -10.42
N ILE A 37 -1.62 -2.54 -10.22
CA ILE A 37 -2.27 -1.80 -11.31
C ILE A 37 -1.32 -0.74 -11.86
N GLY A 38 -0.61 0.02 -11.03
CA GLY A 38 0.42 0.97 -11.49
C GLY A 38 1.43 0.30 -12.44
N ARG A 39 1.98 -0.86 -12.05
CA ARG A 39 2.88 -1.67 -12.89
C ARG A 39 2.25 -2.08 -14.24
N LYS A 40 0.97 -2.48 -14.26
CA LYS A 40 0.23 -2.87 -15.48
C LYS A 40 0.17 -1.74 -16.53
N TYR A 41 0.07 -0.48 -16.09
CA TYR A 41 0.04 0.70 -16.96
C TYR A 41 1.39 1.40 -17.10
N GLY A 42 2.43 0.95 -16.39
CA GLY A 42 3.70 1.68 -16.29
C GLY A 42 3.57 3.04 -15.59
N VAL A 43 2.60 3.19 -14.69
CA VAL A 43 2.33 4.40 -13.89
C VAL A 43 2.89 4.23 -12.48
N ARG A 44 3.40 5.33 -11.91
CA ARG A 44 3.85 5.45 -10.52
C ARG A 44 2.69 5.32 -9.52
N GLY A 45 2.21 4.09 -9.35
CA GLY A 45 1.09 3.74 -8.46
C GLY A 45 1.36 4.07 -6.98
N ASP A 46 2.62 4.11 -6.56
CA ASP A 46 3.03 4.60 -5.25
C ASP A 46 2.76 6.09 -5.04
N ILE A 47 2.96 6.92 -6.05
CA ILE A 47 2.61 8.35 -5.98
C ILE A 47 1.09 8.55 -6.17
N ALA A 48 0.43 7.71 -6.97
CA ALA A 48 -1.04 7.69 -7.07
C ALA A 48 -1.73 7.32 -5.74
N PHE A 49 -1.10 6.48 -4.92
CA PHE A 49 -1.58 6.21 -3.56
C PHE A 49 -1.50 7.48 -2.68
N CYS A 50 -0.39 8.24 -2.76
CA CYS A 50 -0.26 9.54 -2.07
C CYS A 50 -1.27 10.59 -2.58
N GLN A 51 -1.59 10.58 -3.87
CA GLN A 51 -2.69 11.39 -4.44
C GLN A 51 -4.01 11.03 -3.76
N SER A 52 -4.31 9.74 -3.59
CA SER A 52 -5.54 9.29 -2.94
C SER A 52 -5.58 9.53 -1.43
N ILE A 53 -4.44 9.53 -0.74
CA ILE A 53 -4.36 10.03 0.65
C ILE A 53 -4.85 11.48 0.73
N LEU A 54 -4.42 12.34 -0.20
CA LEU A 54 -4.82 13.75 -0.26
C LEU A 54 -6.31 13.91 -0.58
N GLU A 55 -6.79 13.28 -1.66
CA GLU A 55 -8.16 13.40 -2.18
C GLU A 55 -9.22 12.86 -1.20
N THR A 56 -8.92 11.77 -0.50
CA THR A 56 -9.86 11.11 0.42
C THR A 56 -9.72 11.55 1.88
N ASN A 57 -8.82 12.50 2.19
CA ASN A 57 -8.46 12.85 3.56
C ASN A 57 -8.08 11.59 4.37
N THR A 58 -7.08 10.84 3.92
CA THR A 58 -6.61 9.57 4.53
C THR A 58 -7.71 8.49 4.65
N TRP A 59 -8.59 8.36 3.64
CA TRP A 59 -9.80 7.52 3.66
C TRP A 59 -10.81 7.86 4.78
N ARG A 60 -10.74 9.06 5.37
CA ARG A 60 -11.77 9.57 6.31
C ARG A 60 -12.92 10.27 5.58
N TYR A 61 -12.69 10.70 4.34
CA TYR A 61 -13.61 11.51 3.53
C TYR A 61 -14.00 12.80 4.30
N GLY A 62 -15.18 13.36 4.01
CA GLY A 62 -15.66 14.63 4.59
C GLY A 62 -15.84 15.77 3.58
N ASN A 63 -15.44 15.56 2.33
CA ASN A 63 -15.70 16.45 1.19
C ASN A 63 -16.87 15.94 0.33
N LEU A 64 -16.94 16.37 -0.92
CA LEU A 64 -18.04 16.07 -1.85
C LEU A 64 -18.18 14.59 -2.22
N VAL A 65 -17.07 13.85 -2.26
CA VAL A 65 -17.01 12.43 -2.62
C VAL A 65 -17.26 11.55 -1.38
N LEU A 66 -18.12 10.55 -1.54
CA LEU A 66 -18.52 9.60 -0.50
C LEU A 66 -17.66 8.31 -0.52
N PRO A 67 -17.51 7.59 0.61
CA PRO A 67 -16.80 6.31 0.65
C PRO A 67 -17.31 5.29 -0.36
N GLU A 68 -18.63 5.19 -0.53
CA GLU A 68 -19.31 4.19 -1.35
C GLU A 68 -19.10 4.42 -2.86
N GLN A 69 -18.58 5.58 -3.26
CA GLN A 69 -18.25 5.86 -4.66
C GLN A 69 -17.05 5.06 -5.18
N ASN A 70 -16.20 4.51 -4.27
CA ASN A 70 -14.88 3.95 -4.62
C ASN A 70 -14.00 4.92 -5.44
N ASN A 71 -14.29 6.22 -5.39
CA ASN A 71 -13.67 7.24 -6.23
C ASN A 71 -12.54 7.94 -5.46
N PHE A 72 -11.43 7.22 -5.24
CA PHE A 72 -10.32 7.67 -4.40
C PHE A 72 -9.48 8.82 -5.00
N ALA A 73 -9.91 9.42 -6.10
CA ALA A 73 -9.15 10.45 -6.82
C ALA A 73 -10.02 11.61 -7.36
N GLY A 74 -11.28 11.72 -6.90
CA GLY A 74 -12.16 12.83 -7.28
C GLY A 74 -12.59 12.84 -8.75
N ILE A 75 -12.51 11.72 -9.46
CA ILE A 75 -12.75 11.64 -10.92
C ILE A 75 -14.14 12.20 -11.25
N GLY A 76 -14.16 13.31 -11.99
CA GLY A 76 -15.38 13.99 -12.43
C GLY A 76 -16.12 14.78 -11.35
N ALA A 77 -15.60 14.90 -10.12
CA ALA A 77 -16.17 15.76 -9.10
C ALA A 77 -15.84 17.22 -9.42
N THR A 78 -16.86 18.07 -9.58
CA THR A 78 -16.67 19.48 -10.01
C THR A 78 -17.25 20.51 -9.03
N GLY A 79 -17.58 20.11 -7.81
CA GLY A 79 -18.26 20.96 -6.84
C GLY A 79 -19.78 21.00 -7.01
N GLY A 80 -20.43 21.75 -6.11
CA GLY A 80 -21.90 21.89 -6.10
C GLY A 80 -22.60 20.55 -5.88
N THR A 81 -23.51 20.19 -6.79
CA THR A 81 -24.25 18.91 -6.74
C THR A 81 -23.53 17.75 -7.44
N ASN A 82 -22.49 18.02 -8.25
CA ASN A 82 -21.81 16.98 -9.02
C ASN A 82 -20.70 16.30 -8.20
N ARG A 83 -21.06 15.18 -7.56
CA ARG A 83 -20.16 14.34 -6.76
C ARG A 83 -19.16 13.50 -7.56
N GLY A 84 -19.19 13.56 -8.89
CA GLY A 84 -18.32 12.77 -9.74
C GLY A 84 -18.70 11.29 -9.84
N SER A 85 -17.76 10.49 -10.34
CA SER A 85 -17.99 9.09 -10.72
C SER A 85 -18.22 8.15 -9.54
N TYR A 86 -18.90 7.03 -9.82
CA TYR A 86 -19.04 5.87 -8.95
C TYR A 86 -18.39 4.67 -9.64
N PHE A 87 -17.66 3.84 -8.89
CA PHE A 87 -17.05 2.62 -9.38
C PHE A 87 -17.57 1.41 -8.58
N SER A 88 -17.82 0.30 -9.27
CA SER A 88 -18.47 -0.89 -8.68
C SER A 88 -17.63 -1.59 -7.61
N THR A 89 -16.31 -1.40 -7.62
CA THR A 89 -15.37 -1.93 -6.62
C THR A 89 -14.24 -0.93 -6.36
N PRO A 90 -13.56 -1.03 -5.20
CA PRO A 90 -12.32 -0.29 -4.96
C PRO A 90 -11.29 -0.48 -6.07
N GLN A 91 -11.08 -1.73 -6.52
CA GLN A 91 -10.13 -2.04 -7.58
C GLN A 91 -10.46 -1.29 -8.88
N ALA A 92 -11.75 -1.20 -9.26
CA ALA A 92 -12.18 -0.49 -10.46
C ALA A 92 -11.93 1.03 -10.35
N GLY A 93 -12.12 1.63 -9.16
CA GLY A 93 -11.83 3.05 -8.93
C GLY A 93 -10.34 3.38 -8.97
N ILE A 94 -9.50 2.50 -8.41
CA ILE A 94 -8.04 2.62 -8.49
C ILE A 94 -7.57 2.48 -9.95
N GLU A 95 -8.11 1.51 -10.70
CA GLU A 95 -7.76 1.34 -12.11
C GLU A 95 -8.25 2.51 -12.98
N ALA A 96 -9.42 3.11 -12.67
CA ALA A 96 -9.86 4.35 -13.31
C ALA A 96 -8.93 5.54 -13.02
N GLN A 97 -8.45 5.71 -11.78
CA GLN A 97 -7.45 6.74 -11.44
C GLN A 97 -6.15 6.54 -12.22
N ILE A 98 -5.63 5.30 -12.25
CA ILE A 98 -4.41 4.97 -12.99
C ILE A 98 -4.61 5.20 -14.50
N GLN A 99 -5.79 4.91 -15.06
CA GLN A 99 -6.12 5.25 -16.44
C GLN A 99 -6.18 6.76 -16.69
N HIS A 100 -6.71 7.56 -15.76
CA HIS A 100 -6.73 9.02 -15.92
C HIS A 100 -5.31 9.62 -15.90
N LEU A 101 -4.46 9.13 -14.98
CA LEU A 101 -3.04 9.47 -14.94
C LEU A 101 -2.29 9.03 -16.21
N TYR A 102 -2.56 7.82 -16.71
CA TYR A 102 -2.04 7.34 -17.99
C TYR A 102 -2.51 8.20 -19.17
N ALA A 103 -3.75 8.69 -19.12
CA ALA A 103 -4.30 9.57 -20.16
C ALA A 103 -3.56 10.91 -20.23
N TYR A 104 -3.30 11.50 -19.06
CA TYR A 104 -2.49 12.70 -18.90
C TYR A 104 -1.05 12.50 -19.36
N ALA A 105 -0.44 11.35 -19.05
CA ALA A 105 0.99 11.15 -19.22
C ALA A 105 1.42 10.65 -20.61
N THR A 106 0.53 10.04 -21.39
CA THR A 106 0.87 9.52 -22.73
C THR A 106 -0.31 9.50 -23.71
N SER A 107 0.02 9.48 -25.00
CA SER A 107 -0.90 9.25 -26.12
C SER A 107 -1.02 7.79 -26.56
N LEU A 108 -0.26 6.88 -25.94
CA LEU A 108 -0.36 5.45 -26.21
C LEU A 108 -1.79 4.90 -25.94
N PRO A 109 -2.23 3.86 -26.67
CA PRO A 109 -3.46 3.15 -26.33
C PRO A 109 -3.35 2.53 -24.93
N LEU A 110 -4.48 2.20 -24.30
CA LEU A 110 -4.46 1.43 -23.07
C LEU A 110 -3.74 0.08 -23.29
N PRO A 111 -3.04 -0.49 -22.28
CA PRO A 111 -2.40 -1.79 -22.38
C PRO A 111 -3.37 -2.88 -22.87
N ALA A 112 -2.84 -3.87 -23.60
CA ALA A 112 -3.65 -4.99 -24.09
C ALA A 112 -4.41 -5.70 -22.94
N ASN A 113 -5.63 -6.16 -23.22
CA ASN A 113 -6.52 -6.82 -22.25
C ASN A 113 -6.93 -5.92 -21.06
N THR A 114 -6.99 -4.61 -21.25
CA THR A 114 -7.64 -3.66 -20.33
C THR A 114 -9.04 -3.29 -20.84
N VAL A 115 -9.95 -2.98 -19.91
CA VAL A 115 -11.22 -2.31 -20.21
C VAL A 115 -11.07 -0.86 -19.75
N GLN A 116 -11.58 0.10 -20.52
CA GLN A 116 -11.63 1.49 -20.06
C GLN A 116 -12.66 1.61 -18.92
N LEU A 117 -12.18 1.99 -17.73
CA LEU A 117 -12.97 2.23 -16.52
C LEU A 117 -13.08 3.72 -16.20
N ASP A 118 -12.09 4.52 -16.60
CA ASP A 118 -12.18 5.98 -16.50
C ASP A 118 -13.22 6.53 -17.51
N PRO A 119 -14.35 7.12 -17.05
CA PRO A 119 -15.36 7.69 -17.94
C PRO A 119 -14.89 9.00 -18.61
N ARG A 120 -13.76 9.57 -18.17
CA ARG A 120 -13.18 10.82 -18.69
C ARG A 120 -11.96 10.57 -19.58
N PHE A 121 -11.55 9.32 -19.80
CA PHE A 121 -10.31 8.96 -20.50
C PHE A 121 -10.20 9.59 -21.90
N THR A 122 -11.31 9.63 -22.62
CA THR A 122 -11.43 10.22 -23.97
C THR A 122 -11.59 11.74 -23.97
N LEU A 123 -11.85 12.36 -22.81
CA LEU A 123 -11.96 13.81 -22.63
C LEU A 123 -10.61 14.48 -22.33
N VAL A 124 -9.60 13.69 -21.95
CA VAL A 124 -8.24 14.19 -21.69
C VAL A 124 -7.51 14.41 -23.01
N THR A 125 -6.97 15.62 -23.22
CA THR A 125 -5.95 15.85 -24.25
C THR A 125 -4.74 14.97 -23.92
N ARG A 126 -4.56 13.90 -24.68
CA ARG A 126 -3.66 12.80 -24.32
C ARG A 126 -2.19 13.24 -24.31
N GLY A 127 -1.45 12.88 -23.26
CA GLY A 127 -0.04 13.23 -23.11
C GLY A 127 0.24 14.69 -22.69
N VAL A 128 -0.79 15.46 -22.31
CA VAL A 128 -0.65 16.90 -21.99
C VAL A 128 0.12 17.17 -20.67
N ALA A 129 0.14 16.22 -19.73
CA ALA A 129 0.72 16.36 -18.39
C ALA A 129 1.57 15.12 -18.03
N PRO A 130 2.82 15.01 -18.53
CA PRO A 130 3.69 13.87 -18.29
C PRO A 130 4.24 13.76 -16.86
N ASN A 131 4.25 14.84 -16.08
CA ASN A 131 4.80 14.86 -14.72
C ASN A 131 3.72 15.18 -13.67
N TRP A 132 3.95 14.78 -12.41
CA TRP A 132 3.04 15.04 -11.30
C TRP A 132 2.84 16.54 -11.04
N GLU A 133 3.87 17.34 -11.25
CA GLU A 133 3.82 18.80 -11.14
C GLU A 133 2.91 19.43 -12.22
N ASP A 134 2.76 18.79 -13.39
CA ASP A 134 1.90 19.24 -14.49
C ASP A 134 0.39 19.05 -14.22
N LEU A 135 0.02 18.38 -13.10
CA LEU A 135 -1.36 18.17 -12.68
C LEU A 135 -1.96 19.40 -11.98
N SER A 136 -1.13 20.33 -11.49
CA SER A 136 -1.60 21.62 -10.96
C SER A 136 -2.37 22.42 -12.01
N GLY A 137 -3.55 22.91 -11.66
CA GLY A 137 -4.46 23.61 -12.57
C GLY A 137 -5.12 22.71 -13.64
N ARG A 138 -4.90 21.40 -13.63
CA ARG A 138 -5.45 20.45 -14.61
C ARG A 138 -6.27 19.33 -13.99
N TRP A 139 -5.73 18.69 -12.96
CA TRP A 139 -6.45 17.70 -12.15
C TRP A 139 -7.34 18.41 -11.12
N ALA A 140 -6.73 19.36 -10.39
CA ALA A 140 -7.42 20.28 -9.50
C ALA A 140 -7.12 21.73 -9.91
N THR A 141 -8.01 22.65 -9.57
CA THR A 141 -7.80 24.11 -9.80
C THR A 141 -6.71 24.71 -8.91
N ASP A 142 -6.28 23.99 -7.88
CA ASP A 142 -5.20 24.37 -6.97
C ASP A 142 -3.84 24.43 -7.72
N PRO A 143 -3.16 25.59 -7.77
CA PRO A 143 -1.86 25.74 -8.44
C PRO A 143 -0.73 24.97 -7.73
N THR A 144 -0.93 24.55 -6.48
CA THR A 144 0.04 23.80 -5.67
C THR A 144 -0.24 22.30 -5.60
N TYR A 145 -1.28 21.81 -6.30
CA TYR A 145 -1.75 20.43 -6.22
C TYR A 145 -0.65 19.39 -6.45
N GLY A 146 0.07 19.47 -7.57
CA GLY A 146 1.14 18.51 -7.90
C GLY A 146 2.25 18.51 -6.85
N ALA A 147 2.61 19.70 -6.34
CA ALA A 147 3.60 19.84 -5.28
C ALA A 147 3.13 19.22 -3.94
N LYS A 148 1.84 19.28 -3.61
CA LYS A 148 1.28 18.62 -2.41
C LYS A 148 1.33 17.10 -2.50
N VAL A 149 0.99 16.53 -3.66
CA VAL A 149 1.10 15.08 -3.90
C VAL A 149 2.55 14.61 -3.80
N ILE A 150 3.48 15.36 -4.41
CA ILE A 150 4.92 15.06 -4.31
C ILE A 150 5.46 15.26 -2.88
N ALA A 151 4.98 16.24 -2.12
CA ALA A 151 5.36 16.41 -0.72
C ALA A 151 4.93 15.21 0.15
N LEU A 152 3.71 14.70 -0.03
CA LEU A 152 3.24 13.47 0.64
C LEU A 152 4.07 12.24 0.28
N TYR A 153 4.42 12.08 -1.00
CA TYR A 153 5.32 10.99 -1.42
C TYR A 153 6.73 11.13 -0.83
N GLN A 154 7.29 12.35 -0.79
CA GLN A 154 8.58 12.59 -0.15
C GLN A 154 8.55 12.33 1.35
N ASP A 155 7.46 12.67 2.03
CA ASP A 155 7.26 12.39 3.45
C ASP A 155 7.16 10.89 3.72
N LEU A 156 6.34 10.17 2.94
CA LEU A 156 6.26 8.71 2.95
C LEU A 156 7.64 8.05 2.84
N MET A 157 8.46 8.48 1.89
CA MET A 157 9.81 7.93 1.68
C MET A 157 10.79 8.31 2.82
N LYS A 158 10.61 9.45 3.49
CA LYS A 158 11.43 9.90 4.64
C LYS A 158 11.06 9.20 5.94
N THR A 159 9.78 8.96 6.19
CA THR A 159 9.28 8.31 7.41
C THR A 159 9.83 6.88 7.57
N GLN A 160 10.30 6.27 6.48
CA GLN A 160 11.02 4.99 6.50
C GLN A 160 12.53 5.12 6.76
N SER A 161 13.16 6.27 6.47
CA SER A 161 14.53 6.56 6.90
C SER A 161 14.65 6.74 8.42
N ALA A 162 13.54 7.02 9.11
CA ALA A 162 13.48 7.13 10.58
C ALA A 162 13.08 5.82 11.29
N LEU A 163 12.60 4.82 10.56
CA LEU A 163 12.32 3.47 11.09
C LEU A 163 13.45 2.47 10.82
N ASN A 164 14.42 2.84 9.98
CA ASN A 164 15.71 2.16 9.91
C ASN A 164 16.69 2.85 10.88
N PRO A 165 17.24 2.17 11.90
CA PRO A 165 18.40 2.68 12.62
C PRO A 165 19.60 2.88 11.67
N PRO A 166 20.52 3.81 11.96
CA PRO A 166 21.77 3.89 11.22
C PRO A 166 22.54 2.58 11.38
N THR A 167 23.11 2.08 10.27
CA THR A 167 23.90 0.85 10.26
C THR A 167 25.21 1.03 11.04
N GLY A 168 25.25 0.53 12.27
CA GLY A 168 26.50 0.33 13.02
C GLY A 168 26.35 0.48 14.54
N GLY A 169 26.87 -0.49 15.30
CA GLY A 169 27.09 -0.36 16.74
C GLY A 169 26.61 -1.54 17.59
N SER A 170 27.44 -2.58 17.68
CA SER A 170 27.32 -3.57 18.78
C SER A 170 27.67 -2.92 20.12
N THR A 171 26.85 -3.12 21.16
CA THR A 171 27.22 -3.41 22.57
C THR A 171 25.92 -3.67 23.37
N GLY A 172 25.89 -4.64 24.28
CA GLY A 172 24.67 -5.11 24.97
C GLY A 172 24.32 -4.42 26.31
N GLY A 173 23.17 -4.75 26.89
CA GLY A 173 22.71 -4.24 28.19
C GLY A 173 21.43 -4.92 28.75
N THR A 174 21.52 -5.40 29.98
CA THR A 174 20.65 -6.39 30.64
C THR A 174 19.44 -5.80 31.44
N THR A 175 18.35 -6.58 31.57
CA THR A 175 17.36 -6.67 32.70
C THR A 175 16.13 -5.73 32.95
N THR A 176 14.96 -6.41 33.07
CA THR A 176 13.80 -6.26 34.03
C THR A 176 12.82 -5.08 34.07
N GLY A 177 11.50 -5.40 34.05
CA GLY A 177 10.41 -4.59 34.66
C GLY A 177 8.95 -4.87 34.17
N GLN A 178 8.10 -5.46 35.02
CA GLN A 178 6.61 -5.57 34.91
C GLN A 178 5.97 -4.62 36.00
N PRO A 179 4.62 -4.39 36.19
CA PRO A 179 3.42 -4.96 35.52
C PRO A 179 2.14 -4.07 35.32
N SER A 180 1.15 -4.62 34.57
CA SER A 180 -0.34 -4.40 34.70
C SER A 180 -0.98 -3.04 34.31
N THR A 181 -2.26 -2.89 33.90
CA THR A 181 -3.48 -3.76 33.84
C THR A 181 -4.43 -3.41 32.65
N GLY A 182 -4.95 -4.42 31.95
CA GLY A 182 -6.27 -4.45 31.24
C GLY A 182 -6.49 -3.60 29.98
N THR A 183 -7.64 -3.61 29.28
CA THR A 183 -8.72 -4.62 29.03
C THR A 183 -9.72 -4.03 27.99
N GLY A 184 -10.28 -4.70 26.98
CA GLY A 184 -10.02 -6.03 26.41
C GLY A 184 -11.29 -6.73 25.83
N THR A 185 -11.39 -6.95 24.51
CA THR A 185 -12.43 -7.80 23.86
C THR A 185 -11.83 -8.99 23.09
N THR A 186 -12.32 -10.19 23.41
CA THR A 186 -12.11 -11.50 22.73
C THR A 186 -10.66 -12.00 22.58
N PRO A 187 -10.11 -12.71 23.59
CA PRO A 187 -8.78 -13.31 23.51
C PRO A 187 -8.79 -14.70 22.86
N THR A 188 -7.97 -14.89 21.82
CA THR A 188 -7.35 -16.20 21.57
C THR A 188 -6.38 -16.48 22.73
N PRO A 189 -6.26 -17.72 23.27
CA PRO A 189 -5.30 -17.99 24.33
C PRO A 189 -3.87 -17.61 23.90
N PRO A 190 -3.09 -16.92 24.77
CA PRO A 190 -1.71 -16.60 24.48
C PRO A 190 -0.88 -17.88 24.57
N VAL A 191 -0.81 -18.62 23.46
CA VAL A 191 0.38 -19.45 23.21
C VAL A 191 1.55 -18.49 23.26
N VAL A 192 2.53 -18.76 24.12
CA VAL A 192 3.78 -17.99 24.18
C VAL A 192 4.56 -18.34 22.92
N SER A 193 4.24 -17.70 21.80
CA SER A 193 4.99 -17.85 20.57
C SER A 193 6.37 -17.23 20.79
N VAL A 194 7.40 -18.05 20.56
CA VAL A 194 8.79 -17.57 20.60
C VAL A 194 8.92 -16.50 19.52
N PRO A 195 9.48 -15.31 19.81
CA PRO A 195 9.68 -14.28 18.79
C PRO A 195 10.45 -14.85 17.60
N VAL A 196 10.01 -14.60 16.36
CA VAL A 196 10.68 -15.16 15.17
C VAL A 196 12.12 -14.65 14.99
N SER A 197 12.47 -13.50 15.57
CA SER A 197 13.86 -13.01 15.69
C SER A 197 14.72 -13.76 16.73
N GLN A 198 14.12 -14.63 17.54
CA GLN A 198 14.80 -15.61 18.39
C GLN A 198 14.77 -17.02 17.79
N GLN A 199 13.83 -17.28 16.86
CA GLN A 199 13.77 -18.54 16.11
C GLN A 199 14.74 -18.56 14.93
N PHE A 200 14.79 -17.50 14.12
CA PHE A 200 15.54 -17.46 12.85
C PHE A 200 16.68 -16.44 12.91
N ALA A 201 17.87 -16.86 12.48
CA ALA A 201 19.11 -16.09 12.62
C ALA A 201 19.22 -14.89 11.67
N ASP A 202 18.33 -14.79 10.68
CA ASP A 202 18.26 -13.76 9.65
C ASP A 202 17.06 -12.81 9.81
N ILE A 203 16.34 -12.89 10.94
CA ILE A 203 15.24 -11.97 11.29
C ILE A 203 15.70 -10.99 12.38
N ASP A 204 15.84 -9.73 12.01
CA ASP A 204 15.94 -8.62 12.97
C ASP A 204 14.57 -8.40 13.65
N SER A 205 14.54 -8.30 14.98
CA SER A 205 13.32 -8.03 15.75
C SER A 205 12.61 -6.72 15.33
N ASN A 206 13.36 -5.77 14.79
CA ASN A 206 12.87 -4.45 14.38
C ASN A 206 12.61 -4.35 12.86
N ALA A 207 12.90 -5.39 12.08
CA ALA A 207 12.63 -5.36 10.64
C ALA A 207 11.13 -5.29 10.35
N TRP A 208 10.78 -4.54 9.30
CA TRP A 208 9.38 -4.27 8.92
C TRP A 208 8.57 -5.55 8.64
N TYR A 209 9.22 -6.65 8.20
CA TYR A 209 8.56 -7.92 7.89
C TYR A 209 8.30 -8.78 9.13
N THR A 210 9.00 -8.54 10.25
CA THR A 210 9.01 -9.40 11.44
C THR A 210 7.63 -9.70 12.04
N PRO A 211 6.71 -8.74 12.25
CA PRO A 211 5.37 -9.07 12.75
C PRO A 211 4.54 -9.92 11.76
N TYR A 212 4.81 -9.82 10.45
CA TYR A 212 4.14 -10.63 9.43
C TYR A 212 4.73 -12.05 9.38
N VAL A 213 6.06 -12.17 9.49
CA VAL A 213 6.74 -13.49 9.61
C VAL A 213 6.29 -14.21 10.88
N GLN A 214 6.20 -13.50 12.03
CA GLN A 214 5.61 -14.04 13.25
C GLN A 214 4.22 -14.62 12.98
N ARG A 215 3.35 -13.87 12.29
CA ARG A 215 1.97 -14.30 12.07
C ARG A 215 1.87 -15.56 11.19
N ILE A 216 2.67 -15.67 10.12
CA ILE A 216 2.63 -16.84 9.23
C ILE A 216 3.34 -18.07 9.82
N VAL A 217 4.31 -17.87 10.72
CA VAL A 217 4.95 -18.93 11.50
C VAL A 217 4.03 -19.44 12.61
N ASP A 218 3.39 -18.55 13.36
CA ASP A 218 2.40 -18.89 14.41
C ASP A 218 1.19 -19.66 13.83
N LEU A 219 0.77 -19.33 12.61
CA LEU A 219 -0.27 -20.06 11.86
C LEU A 219 0.24 -21.36 11.20
N GLY A 220 1.56 -21.63 11.25
CA GLY A 220 2.20 -22.81 10.64
C GLY A 220 2.19 -22.84 9.12
N ILE A 221 1.89 -21.70 8.48
CA ILE A 221 1.79 -21.49 7.02
C ILE A 221 3.19 -21.56 6.40
N MET A 222 4.17 -20.90 7.01
CA MET A 222 5.60 -21.00 6.70
C MET A 222 6.37 -21.36 7.97
N ARG A 223 7.59 -21.90 7.84
CA ARG A 223 8.36 -22.45 8.97
C ARG A 223 9.87 -22.18 8.94
N GLY A 224 10.36 -21.44 7.94
CA GLY A 224 11.80 -21.34 7.64
C GLY A 224 12.39 -22.66 7.14
N GLU A 225 13.72 -22.71 7.10
CA GLU A 225 14.54 -23.83 6.63
C GLU A 225 15.34 -24.50 7.77
N ASP A 226 15.89 -25.67 7.50
CA ASP A 226 16.62 -26.50 8.48
C ASP A 226 17.96 -25.87 8.96
N ASP A 227 18.43 -24.81 8.30
CA ASP A 227 19.63 -24.05 8.65
C ASP A 227 19.38 -22.92 9.68
N ASN A 228 18.16 -22.89 10.25
CA ASN A 228 17.71 -21.88 11.21
C ASN A 228 17.55 -20.47 10.60
N ARG A 229 17.15 -20.38 9.33
CA ARG A 229 16.79 -19.13 8.63
C ARG A 229 15.37 -19.12 8.09
N PHE A 230 14.88 -17.93 7.76
CA PHE A 230 13.56 -17.71 7.14
C PHE A 230 13.62 -17.17 5.71
N HIS A 231 14.74 -16.58 5.30
CA HIS A 231 14.96 -15.98 3.99
C HIS A 231 13.95 -14.85 3.62
N PRO A 232 13.70 -13.86 4.52
CA PRO A 232 12.61 -12.89 4.37
C PRO A 232 12.77 -11.90 3.20
N ASN A 233 13.95 -11.81 2.59
CA ASN A 233 14.26 -10.92 1.46
C ASN A 233 14.51 -11.67 0.14
N ASP A 234 14.49 -13.00 0.14
CA ASP A 234 14.80 -13.79 -1.05
C ASP A 234 13.55 -13.99 -1.94
N THR A 235 13.76 -14.46 -3.17
CA THR A 235 12.66 -14.70 -4.10
C THR A 235 12.01 -16.05 -3.81
N ALA A 236 10.79 -16.03 -3.28
CA ALA A 236 10.01 -17.24 -3.03
C ALA A 236 9.81 -18.07 -4.30
N THR A 237 10.07 -19.38 -4.21
CA THR A 237 9.86 -20.33 -5.29
C THR A 237 8.37 -20.64 -5.49
N ARG A 238 8.03 -21.18 -6.67
CA ARG A 238 6.67 -21.67 -6.95
C ARG A 238 6.25 -22.79 -5.99
N ALA A 239 7.21 -23.57 -5.47
CA ALA A 239 6.95 -24.67 -4.54
C ALA A 239 6.63 -24.15 -3.13
N GLU A 240 7.42 -23.21 -2.60
CA GLU A 240 7.12 -22.54 -1.32
C GLU A 240 5.75 -21.85 -1.36
N LEU A 241 5.46 -21.08 -2.42
CA LEU A 241 4.18 -20.39 -2.56
C LEU A 241 3.01 -21.40 -2.59
N ALA A 242 3.14 -22.49 -3.35
CA ALA A 242 2.11 -23.54 -3.39
C ALA A 242 1.92 -24.23 -2.02
N ALA A 243 3.02 -24.52 -1.31
CA ALA A 243 2.97 -25.11 0.02
C ALA A 243 2.34 -24.17 1.07
N ALA A 244 2.68 -22.88 1.04
CA ALA A 244 2.10 -21.86 1.90
C ALA A 244 0.59 -21.70 1.63
N LEU A 245 0.17 -21.59 0.36
CA LEU A 245 -1.25 -21.52 -0.01
C LEU A 245 -2.03 -22.77 0.41
N TYR A 246 -1.44 -23.97 0.27
CA TYR A 246 -2.08 -25.21 0.69
C TYR A 246 -2.24 -25.31 2.23
N ARG A 247 -1.25 -24.83 3.00
CA ARG A 247 -1.32 -24.76 4.46
C ARG A 247 -2.32 -23.71 4.94
N LEU A 248 -2.37 -22.54 4.28
CA LEU A 248 -3.39 -21.52 4.51
C LEU A 248 -4.79 -22.09 4.24
N TYR A 249 -5.01 -22.72 3.09
CA TYR A 249 -6.28 -23.36 2.75
C TYR A 249 -6.70 -24.39 3.81
N GLN A 250 -5.78 -25.25 4.27
CA GLN A 250 -6.07 -26.16 5.37
C GLN A 250 -6.42 -25.42 6.66
N SER A 251 -5.68 -24.37 7.04
CA SER A 251 -5.94 -23.61 8.27
C SER A 251 -7.33 -22.96 8.31
N LEU A 252 -7.85 -22.55 7.14
CA LEU A 252 -9.17 -21.93 6.99
C LEU A 252 -10.31 -22.97 6.94
N ASN A 253 -10.01 -24.22 6.60
CA ASN A 253 -11.02 -25.29 6.38
C ASN A 253 -10.91 -26.44 7.40
N LYS A 254 -10.20 -26.25 8.52
CA LYS A 254 -10.30 -27.16 9.66
C LYS A 254 -11.72 -27.04 10.24
N PRO A 255 -12.51 -28.13 10.33
CA PRO A 255 -13.70 -28.11 11.17
C PRO A 255 -13.26 -27.84 12.61
N ASN A 256 -13.97 -26.95 13.31
CA ASN A 256 -13.71 -26.68 14.71
C ASN A 256 -13.86 -27.98 15.51
N ALA A 257 -12.77 -28.40 16.17
CA ALA A 257 -12.71 -29.57 17.05
C ALA A 257 -12.93 -29.14 18.51
#